data_AF-A0A7C6QJB4-F1
#
_entry.id   AF-A0A7C6QJB4-F1
#
_cell.length_a   1.000
_cell.length_b   1.000
_cell.length_c   1.000
_cell.angle_alpha   90.00
_cell.angle_beta   90.00
_cell.angle_gamma   90.00
#
_symmetry.space_group_name_H-M   'P 1'
#
loop_
_entity.id
_entity.type
_entity.pdbx_description
1 polymer ?
#
loop_
_entity_poly.entity_id
_entity_poly.type
_entity_poly.pdbx_seq_one_letter_code
_entity_poly.pdbx_strand_id
1 'polypeptide(L)'
;MNKTARAEVHAGKDTSFLTRPPWEMVWPASRAARAKRYILAAVRKIEEEALRRAVWEMLAAGAGKSLDGRLKTGAAMSVPQGASHGAAMNATNGGGGIRLLEEPAFLARTEGDSLMAAVAARLRRPLPYDPLLAAPAAGRKSHHCYPGGWALHTALNLRAVHSLSRAAASCKGAPVQQDYLLAAMLLHDWAKLKLLFWHEDHELDDELGSAHHLVALAEGMVRGLPPPVIKLLAGVHNGWWRRPEGVVENLEAAARLAGIDAERQGYLQADRYTAGVEGWIAHQAEASWYTCTKNAYQEIMGYIRSWHEKRALPYTPARWSHAVFAFFDEFNLLSVLAAGGEEALFAFLDDWWHNTLGER
;
A
#
# COMPACT_ATOMS: atom_id res chain seq x y z
N MET A 1 -40.33 -23.38 -19.81
CA MET A 1 -39.75 -22.08 -20.23
C MET A 1 -38.38 -22.34 -20.84
N ASN A 2 -38.18 -21.91 -22.09
CA ASN A 2 -37.09 -22.35 -22.98
C ASN A 2 -35.78 -21.60 -22.69
N LYS A 3 -34.62 -22.30 -22.70
CA LYS A 3 -33.29 -21.75 -22.38
C LYS A 3 -32.86 -20.59 -23.28
N THR A 4 -33.42 -20.50 -24.48
CA THR A 4 -33.15 -19.46 -25.48
C THR A 4 -33.77 -18.10 -25.14
N ALA A 5 -34.84 -18.05 -24.34
CA ALA A 5 -35.49 -16.77 -23.96
C ALA A 5 -34.76 -16.03 -22.80
N ARG A 6 -33.78 -16.67 -22.15
CA ARG A 6 -32.99 -16.03 -21.07
C ARG A 6 -31.75 -15.29 -21.58
N ALA A 7 -31.30 -15.56 -22.81
CA ALA A 7 -30.15 -14.88 -23.39
C ALA A 7 -30.47 -13.46 -23.90
N GLU A 8 -31.74 -13.14 -24.13
CA GLU A 8 -32.15 -11.84 -24.72
C GLU A 8 -32.37 -10.72 -23.69
N VAL A 9 -32.42 -11.00 -22.38
CA VAL A 9 -32.62 -9.97 -21.33
C VAL A 9 -31.35 -9.15 -21.04
N HIS A 10 -30.23 -9.48 -21.67
CA HIS A 10 -28.96 -8.76 -21.49
C HIS A 10 -28.44 -8.06 -22.76
N ALA A 11 -29.18 -8.12 -23.87
CA ALA A 11 -28.75 -7.62 -25.18
C ALA A 11 -28.72 -6.09 -25.34
N GLY A 12 -28.74 -5.31 -24.24
CA GLY A 12 -28.75 -3.85 -24.29
C GLY A 12 -28.15 -3.13 -23.09
N LYS A 13 -27.42 -3.83 -22.21
CA LYS A 13 -26.74 -3.19 -21.07
C LYS A 13 -25.30 -2.86 -21.44
N ASP A 14 -24.86 -1.63 -21.13
CA ASP A 14 -23.46 -1.23 -21.32
C ASP A 14 -22.57 -1.97 -20.33
N THR A 15 -21.96 -3.08 -20.75
CA THR A 15 -20.98 -3.81 -19.95
C THR A 15 -19.56 -3.31 -20.15
N SER A 16 -19.36 -2.15 -20.78
CA SER A 16 -18.03 -1.62 -21.12
C SER A 16 -17.16 -1.41 -19.88
N PHE A 17 -17.77 -1.14 -18.72
CA PHE A 17 -17.04 -1.05 -17.46
C PHE A 17 -16.31 -2.35 -17.12
N LEU A 18 -16.92 -3.52 -17.35
CA LEU A 18 -16.33 -4.83 -17.08
C LEU A 18 -15.24 -5.22 -18.11
N THR A 19 -15.11 -4.46 -19.19
CA THR A 19 -14.06 -4.66 -20.20
C THR A 19 -12.87 -3.73 -20.03
N ARG A 20 -12.96 -2.75 -19.12
CA ARG A 20 -11.85 -1.84 -18.81
C ARG A 20 -10.73 -2.58 -18.08
N PRO A 21 -9.46 -2.22 -18.33
CA PRO A 21 -8.35 -2.76 -17.55
C PRO A 21 -8.50 -2.38 -16.07
N PRO A 22 -7.88 -3.14 -15.14
CA PRO A 22 -8.09 -2.97 -13.70
C PRO A 22 -7.88 -1.55 -13.18
N TRP A 23 -6.89 -0.82 -13.71
CA TRP A 23 -6.60 0.54 -13.28
C TRP A 23 -7.63 1.58 -13.73
N GLU A 24 -8.36 1.34 -14.83
CA GLU A 24 -9.42 2.22 -15.30
C GLU A 24 -10.73 2.02 -14.53
N MET A 25 -10.84 0.93 -13.77
CA MET A 25 -11.94 0.73 -12.83
C MET A 25 -11.82 1.62 -11.59
N VAL A 26 -10.66 2.24 -11.35
CA VAL A 26 -10.45 3.21 -10.26
C VAL A 26 -10.64 4.64 -10.77
N TRP A 27 -11.82 5.23 -10.53
CA TRP A 27 -12.12 6.59 -11.02
C TRP A 27 -11.72 7.72 -10.02
N PRO A 28 -11.62 8.99 -10.45
CA PRO A 28 -11.15 10.11 -9.62
C PRO A 28 -11.97 10.43 -8.35
N ALA A 29 -13.25 10.05 -8.34
CA ALA A 29 -14.16 10.19 -7.19
C ALA A 29 -14.25 8.92 -6.31
N SER A 30 -13.50 7.87 -6.63
CA SER A 30 -13.52 6.61 -5.90
C SER A 30 -12.99 6.74 -4.47
N ARG A 31 -13.23 5.70 -3.65
CA ARG A 31 -12.67 5.59 -2.31
C ARG A 31 -11.14 5.58 -2.35
N ALA A 32 -10.54 4.87 -3.30
CA ALA A 32 -9.09 4.86 -3.51
C ALA A 32 -8.53 6.25 -3.83
N ALA A 33 -9.20 7.05 -4.66
CA ALA A 33 -8.77 8.42 -4.93
C ALA A 33 -8.83 9.34 -3.69
N ARG A 34 -9.84 9.18 -2.83
CA ARG A 34 -9.89 9.87 -1.53
C ARG A 34 -8.76 9.41 -0.60
N ALA A 35 -8.48 8.11 -0.58
CA ALA A 35 -7.43 7.51 0.22
C ALA A 35 -6.03 8.00 -0.23
N LYS A 36 -5.77 8.04 -1.54
CA LYS A 36 -4.56 8.65 -2.11
C LYS A 36 -4.41 10.11 -1.69
N ARG A 37 -5.48 10.93 -1.78
CA ARG A 37 -5.43 12.33 -1.31
C ARG A 37 -5.06 12.44 0.17
N TYR A 38 -5.60 11.55 1.00
CA TYR A 38 -5.29 11.48 2.41
C TYR A 38 -3.83 11.12 2.67
N ILE A 39 -3.28 10.13 1.95
CA ILE A 39 -1.86 9.74 2.00
C ILE A 39 -0.96 10.93 1.66
N LEU A 40 -1.22 11.62 0.54
CA LEU A 40 -0.43 12.79 0.14
C LEU A 40 -0.56 13.96 1.13
N ALA A 41 -1.71 14.10 1.79
CA ALA A 41 -1.87 15.06 2.87
C ALA A 41 -1.10 14.64 4.13
N ALA A 42 -1.00 13.36 4.44
CA ALA A 42 -0.21 12.84 5.55
C ALA A 42 1.30 13.08 5.35
N VAL A 43 1.82 12.93 4.12
CA VAL A 43 3.21 13.30 3.80
C VAL A 43 3.47 14.77 4.17
N ARG A 44 2.54 15.68 3.83
CA ARG A 44 2.68 17.11 4.15
C ARG A 44 2.63 17.44 5.64
N LYS A 45 2.15 16.52 6.48
CA LYS A 45 2.10 16.69 7.94
C LYS A 45 3.41 16.31 8.63
N ILE A 46 4.34 15.66 7.95
CA ILE A 46 5.69 15.43 8.49
C ILE A 46 6.36 16.80 8.62
N GLU A 47 6.66 17.20 9.85
CA GLU A 47 7.22 18.52 10.16
C GLU A 47 8.69 18.62 9.73
N GLU A 48 9.46 17.55 9.97
CA GLU A 48 10.86 17.46 9.56
C GLU A 48 10.99 17.51 8.03
N GLU A 49 11.49 18.64 7.51
CA GLU A 49 11.64 18.95 6.08
C GLU A 49 12.39 17.85 5.31
N ALA A 50 13.52 17.39 5.86
CA ALA A 50 14.37 16.40 5.24
C ALA A 50 13.67 15.04 5.14
N LEU A 51 13.03 14.58 6.22
CA LEU A 51 12.25 13.35 6.24
C LEU A 51 11.04 13.43 5.31
N ARG A 52 10.30 14.54 5.33
CA ARG A 52 9.16 14.78 4.43
C ARG A 52 9.58 14.66 2.97
N ARG A 53 10.71 15.26 2.60
CA ARG A 53 11.27 15.18 1.25
C ARG A 53 11.64 13.74 0.89
N ALA A 54 12.35 13.04 1.77
CA ALA A 54 12.75 11.65 1.52
C ALA A 54 11.55 10.72 1.33
N VAL A 55 10.50 10.86 2.16
CA VAL A 55 9.24 10.12 2.02
C VAL A 55 8.57 10.43 0.68
N TRP A 56 8.50 11.71 0.30
CA TRP A 56 7.95 12.11 -1.00
C TRP A 56 8.72 11.49 -2.16
N GLU A 57 10.06 11.54 -2.14
CA GLU A 57 10.91 10.98 -3.19
C GLU A 57 10.74 9.47 -3.34
N MET A 58 10.62 8.72 -2.23
CA MET A 58 10.38 7.27 -2.29
C MET A 58 9.00 6.94 -2.87
N LEU A 59 7.96 7.66 -2.47
CA LEU A 59 6.62 7.48 -3.05
C LEU A 59 6.59 7.89 -4.52
N ALA A 60 7.31 8.95 -4.91
CA ALA A 60 7.51 9.36 -6.29
C ALA A 60 8.20 8.28 -7.13
N ALA A 61 9.27 7.69 -6.60
CA ALA A 61 9.98 6.59 -7.25
C ALA A 61 9.09 5.37 -7.47
N GLY A 62 8.25 5.03 -6.47
CA GLY A 62 7.26 3.97 -6.57
C GLY A 62 6.19 4.25 -7.63
N ALA A 63 5.69 5.48 -7.70
CA ALA A 63 4.65 5.85 -8.65
C ALA A 63 5.17 6.11 -10.09
N GLY A 64 6.46 6.35 -10.25
CA GLY A 64 7.04 6.80 -11.50
C GLY A 64 6.58 8.21 -11.88
N LYS A 65 6.37 8.48 -13.18
CA LYS A 65 6.03 9.81 -13.72
C LYS A 65 4.69 10.40 -13.21
N SER A 66 3.91 9.69 -12.39
CA SER A 66 2.56 10.10 -11.98
C SER A 66 2.49 11.16 -10.86
N LEU A 67 3.61 11.47 -10.18
CA LEU A 67 3.68 12.46 -9.09
C LEU A 67 4.32 13.81 -9.45
N ASP A 68 5.08 13.88 -10.54
CA ASP A 68 5.94 15.03 -10.86
C ASP A 68 5.20 16.34 -11.19
N GLY A 69 3.87 16.31 -11.34
CA GLY A 69 3.10 17.45 -11.83
C GLY A 69 2.67 18.51 -10.78
N ARG A 70 2.78 18.27 -9.46
CA ARG A 70 1.97 19.06 -8.48
C ARG A 70 2.70 19.74 -7.30
N LEU A 71 4.02 19.80 -7.25
CA LEU A 71 4.75 20.59 -6.24
C LEU A 71 5.93 21.40 -6.83
N LYS A 72 5.69 22.12 -7.93
CA LYS A 72 6.61 23.19 -8.39
C LYS A 72 6.36 24.55 -7.75
N THR A 73 5.48 24.65 -6.74
CA THR A 73 5.17 25.94 -6.10
C THR A 73 5.16 25.83 -4.58
N GLY A 74 6.35 25.93 -4.00
CA GLY A 74 6.57 26.41 -2.63
C GLY A 74 7.69 27.43 -2.70
N ALA A 75 7.35 28.69 -2.47
CA ALA A 75 8.23 29.84 -2.63
C ALA A 75 9.57 29.65 -1.90
N ALA A 76 10.65 30.07 -2.57
CA ALA A 76 11.96 30.21 -1.95
C ALA A 76 11.84 31.18 -0.77
N MET A 77 11.85 30.64 0.45
CA MET A 77 12.06 31.43 1.66
C MET A 77 13.51 31.25 2.09
N SER A 78 14.23 32.38 2.08
CA SER A 78 15.59 32.52 2.57
C SER A 78 15.70 32.08 4.03
N VAL A 79 16.61 31.13 4.28
CA VAL A 79 16.98 30.64 5.62
C VAL A 79 18.03 31.59 6.23
N PRO A 80 17.84 32.11 7.45
CA PRO A 80 18.93 32.71 8.23
C PRO A 80 19.83 31.61 8.78
N GLN A 81 21.14 31.78 8.65
CA GLN A 81 22.15 30.89 9.22
C GLN A 81 22.16 30.95 10.75
N GLY A 82 22.07 29.79 11.41
CA GLY A 82 22.39 29.67 12.83
C GLY A 82 22.03 28.31 13.46
N ALA A 83 23.05 27.67 14.03
CA ALA A 83 23.05 26.54 14.97
C ALA A 83 22.95 25.10 14.42
N SER A 84 24.12 24.44 14.52
CA SER A 84 24.47 23.04 14.34
C SER A 84 23.85 22.09 15.38
N HIS A 85 23.55 20.84 14.99
CA HIS A 85 23.98 19.56 15.61
C HIS A 85 23.42 18.35 14.82
N GLY A 86 24.30 17.44 14.37
CA GLY A 86 24.01 16.01 14.18
C GLY A 86 23.58 15.49 12.79
N ALA A 87 24.49 14.75 12.13
CA ALA A 87 24.33 13.94 10.92
C ALA A 87 23.82 14.67 9.66
N ALA A 88 24.77 15.14 8.84
CA ALA A 88 24.49 15.63 7.51
C ALA A 88 23.93 14.48 6.64
N MET A 89 22.63 14.52 6.33
CA MET A 89 22.11 13.80 5.17
C MET A 89 22.83 14.33 3.94
N ASN A 90 23.53 13.45 3.22
CA ASN A 90 24.14 13.82 1.94
C ASN A 90 23.03 14.19 0.95
N ALA A 91 22.81 15.50 0.81
CA ALA A 91 21.96 16.09 -0.21
C ALA A 91 22.65 15.92 -1.58
N THR A 92 22.55 14.72 -2.16
CA THR A 92 22.88 14.51 -3.57
C THR A 92 21.67 14.90 -4.43
N ASN A 93 21.96 15.67 -5.47
CA ASN A 93 21.03 16.25 -6.44
C ASN A 93 20.07 15.21 -7.08
N GLY A 94 18.76 15.48 -7.04
CA GLY A 94 17.96 15.62 -8.26
C GLY A 94 17.49 14.38 -9.05
N GLY A 95 17.25 13.23 -8.43
CA GLY A 95 16.64 12.07 -9.12
C GLY A 95 15.52 11.41 -8.32
N GLY A 96 14.27 11.51 -8.77
CA GLY A 96 13.11 10.79 -8.20
C GLY A 96 13.09 9.27 -8.48
N GLY A 97 14.26 8.67 -8.72
CA GLY A 97 14.42 7.23 -9.00
C GLY A 97 14.58 6.39 -7.72
N ILE A 98 14.65 5.07 -7.88
CA ILE A 98 14.88 4.10 -6.79
C ILE A 98 16.40 3.96 -6.60
N ARG A 99 16.95 4.43 -5.47
CA ARG A 99 18.41 4.51 -5.25
C ARG A 99 19.06 3.14 -5.06
N LEU A 100 18.34 2.17 -4.52
CA LEU A 100 18.78 0.79 -4.36
C LEU A 100 19.22 0.16 -5.69
N LEU A 101 18.63 0.59 -6.81
CA LEU A 101 19.00 0.10 -8.15
C LEU A 101 20.36 0.60 -8.65
N GLU A 102 20.95 1.56 -7.95
CA GLU A 102 22.26 2.15 -8.23
C GLU A 102 23.32 1.68 -7.21
N GLU A 103 22.88 1.00 -6.14
CA GLU A 103 23.75 0.55 -5.06
C GLU A 103 24.64 -0.63 -5.50
N PRO A 104 25.98 -0.51 -5.45
CA PRO A 104 26.88 -1.58 -5.89
C PRO A 104 26.65 -2.92 -5.21
N ALA A 105 26.35 -2.92 -3.90
CA ALA A 105 26.06 -4.14 -3.16
C ALA A 105 24.80 -4.85 -3.67
N PHE A 106 23.76 -4.09 -4.02
CA PHE A 106 22.54 -4.63 -4.59
C PHE A 106 22.79 -5.18 -5.99
N LEU A 107 23.51 -4.43 -6.85
CA LEU A 107 23.85 -4.87 -8.20
C LEU A 107 24.67 -6.17 -8.20
N ALA A 108 25.69 -6.27 -7.34
CA ALA A 108 26.47 -7.49 -7.19
C ALA A 108 25.61 -8.71 -6.79
N ARG A 109 24.56 -8.51 -5.99
CA ARG A 109 23.60 -9.57 -5.65
C ARG A 109 22.76 -10.00 -6.85
N THR A 110 22.37 -9.07 -7.72
CA THR A 110 21.56 -9.40 -8.91
C THR A 110 22.31 -10.26 -9.93
N GLU A 111 23.64 -10.30 -9.91
CA GLU A 111 24.44 -11.15 -10.81
C GLU A 111 24.41 -12.63 -10.39
N GLY A 112 24.22 -12.92 -9.10
CA GLY A 112 24.26 -14.28 -8.54
C GLY A 112 22.92 -14.81 -8.01
N ASP A 113 21.89 -13.98 -7.94
CA ASP A 113 20.57 -14.34 -7.38
C ASP A 113 19.46 -13.98 -8.38
N SER A 114 18.84 -15.00 -8.97
CA SER A 114 17.79 -14.84 -9.98
C SER A 114 16.53 -14.16 -9.44
N LEU A 115 16.22 -14.32 -8.15
CA LEU A 115 15.11 -13.62 -7.51
C LEU A 115 15.42 -12.13 -7.39
N MET A 116 16.62 -11.76 -6.94
CA MET A 116 17.02 -10.35 -6.84
C MET A 116 17.15 -9.71 -8.24
N ALA A 117 17.62 -10.45 -9.24
CA ALA A 117 17.60 -10.01 -10.63
C ALA A 117 16.18 -9.68 -11.11
N ALA A 118 15.21 -10.57 -10.83
CA ALA A 118 13.81 -10.36 -11.17
C ALA A 118 13.21 -9.16 -10.42
N VAL A 119 13.51 -9.00 -9.13
CA VAL A 119 13.12 -7.83 -8.32
C VAL A 119 13.66 -6.54 -8.94
N ALA A 120 14.95 -6.50 -9.28
CA ALA A 120 15.57 -5.32 -9.87
C ALA A 120 14.97 -4.97 -11.24
N ALA A 121 14.70 -5.97 -12.08
CA ALA A 121 14.01 -5.78 -13.35
C ALA A 121 12.58 -5.24 -13.14
N ARG A 122 11.86 -5.76 -12.14
CA ARG A 122 10.50 -5.33 -11.80
C ARG A 122 10.46 -3.89 -11.30
N LEU A 123 11.36 -3.49 -10.41
CA LEU A 123 11.46 -2.12 -9.87
C LEU A 123 11.70 -1.09 -10.99
N ARG A 124 12.47 -1.43 -12.03
CA ARG A 124 12.73 -0.57 -13.21
C ARG A 124 11.54 -0.44 -14.15
N ARG A 125 10.58 -1.37 -14.11
CA ARG A 125 9.50 -1.44 -15.08
C ARG A 125 8.58 -0.20 -14.98
N PRO A 126 8.30 0.50 -16.09
CA PRO A 126 7.24 1.49 -16.12
C PRO A 126 5.88 0.80 -16.08
N LEU A 127 4.91 1.42 -15.40
CA LEU A 127 3.54 0.93 -15.33
C LEU A 127 2.63 1.80 -16.20
N PRO A 128 1.59 1.20 -16.85
CA PRO A 128 0.68 1.94 -17.73
C PRO A 128 -0.36 2.78 -16.96
N TYR A 129 -0.24 2.84 -15.63
CA TYR A 129 -1.17 3.52 -14.74
C TYR A 129 -0.44 4.16 -13.57
N ASP A 130 -1.16 4.99 -12.81
CA ASP A 130 -0.71 5.60 -11.57
C ASP A 130 -0.76 4.59 -10.40
N PRO A 131 0.40 4.09 -9.92
CA PRO A 131 0.42 3.02 -8.92
C PRO A 131 -0.16 3.45 -7.58
N LEU A 132 0.01 4.72 -7.18
CA LEU A 132 -0.60 5.24 -5.94
C LEU A 132 -2.13 5.21 -5.97
N LEU A 133 -2.73 5.11 -7.16
CA LEU A 133 -4.18 5.06 -7.32
C LEU A 133 -4.69 3.63 -7.54
N ALA A 134 -3.99 2.82 -8.35
CA ALA A 134 -4.51 1.57 -8.85
C ALA A 134 -3.80 0.31 -8.33
N ALA A 135 -2.63 0.41 -7.70
CA ALA A 135 -1.94 -0.78 -7.20
C ALA A 135 -2.75 -1.52 -6.12
N PRO A 136 -2.69 -2.87 -6.08
CA PRO A 136 -3.23 -3.63 -4.96
C PRO A 136 -2.30 -3.53 -3.74
N ALA A 137 -2.82 -3.80 -2.54
CA ALA A 137 -2.01 -3.86 -1.33
C ALA A 137 -1.41 -5.25 -1.07
N ALA A 138 -1.95 -6.28 -1.71
CA ALA A 138 -1.53 -7.66 -1.46
C ALA A 138 -1.86 -8.58 -2.65
N GLY A 139 -1.29 -9.79 -2.63
CA GLY A 139 -1.52 -10.82 -3.64
C GLY A 139 -2.94 -11.39 -3.63
N ARG A 140 -3.28 -12.18 -4.66
CA ARG A 140 -4.66 -12.56 -5.07
C ARG A 140 -5.54 -13.23 -4.00
N LYS A 141 -4.97 -13.69 -2.90
CA LYS A 141 -5.67 -14.43 -1.81
C LYS A 141 -5.67 -13.68 -0.47
N SER A 142 -5.33 -12.40 -0.47
CA SER A 142 -5.20 -11.57 0.74
C SER A 142 -6.19 -10.40 0.74
N HIS A 143 -6.10 -9.54 1.76
CA HIS A 143 -6.88 -8.30 1.89
C HIS A 143 -6.49 -7.25 0.85
N HIS A 144 -7.43 -6.40 0.43
CA HIS A 144 -7.17 -5.28 -0.49
C HIS A 144 -6.38 -5.68 -1.75
N CYS A 145 -6.61 -6.88 -2.28
CA CYS A 145 -5.90 -7.44 -3.43
C CYS A 145 -6.52 -7.02 -4.78
N TYR A 146 -7.26 -5.91 -4.79
CA TYR A 146 -8.00 -5.36 -5.92
C TYR A 146 -7.49 -3.95 -6.28
N PRO A 147 -7.86 -3.39 -7.45
CA PRO A 147 -7.38 -2.09 -7.89
C PRO A 147 -7.65 -0.97 -6.87
N GLY A 148 -6.60 -0.23 -6.53
CA GLY A 148 -6.62 0.83 -5.52
C GLY A 148 -6.56 0.35 -4.08
N GLY A 149 -6.39 -0.95 -3.87
CA GLY A 149 -6.21 -1.56 -2.56
C GLY A 149 -5.04 -0.97 -1.76
N TRP A 150 -3.91 -0.65 -2.41
CA TRP A 150 -2.76 -0.04 -1.73
C TRP A 150 -3.13 1.30 -1.08
N ALA A 151 -3.84 2.16 -1.81
CA ALA A 151 -4.25 3.46 -1.29
C ALA A 151 -5.19 3.32 -0.09
N LEU A 152 -6.15 2.40 -0.15
CA LEU A 152 -7.09 2.13 0.94
C LEU A 152 -6.35 1.58 2.16
N HIS A 153 -5.50 0.57 1.96
CA HIS A 153 -4.69 -0.05 3.00
C HIS A 153 -3.83 0.97 3.74
N THR A 154 -2.99 1.72 3.01
CA THR A 154 -2.08 2.69 3.63
C THR A 154 -2.86 3.82 4.32
N ALA A 155 -3.99 4.28 3.77
CA ALA A 155 -4.81 5.29 4.43
C ALA A 155 -5.46 4.78 5.72
N LEU A 156 -5.92 3.53 5.76
CA LEU A 156 -6.46 2.90 6.97
C LEU A 156 -5.39 2.76 8.05
N ASN A 157 -4.19 2.31 7.68
CA ASN A 157 -3.08 2.19 8.62
C ASN A 157 -2.68 3.55 9.19
N LEU A 158 -2.61 4.60 8.37
CA LEU A 158 -2.30 5.96 8.84
C LEU A 158 -3.37 6.51 9.79
N ARG A 159 -4.65 6.18 9.57
CA ARG A 159 -5.73 6.52 10.50
C ARG A 159 -5.58 5.76 11.81
N ALA A 160 -5.18 4.49 11.75
CA ALA A 160 -4.88 3.70 12.95
C ALA A 160 -3.70 4.30 13.72
N VAL A 161 -2.60 4.66 13.05
CA VAL A 161 -1.46 5.38 13.65
C VAL A 161 -1.96 6.60 14.43
N HIS A 162 -2.71 7.52 13.79
CA HIS A 162 -3.19 8.72 14.47
C HIS A 162 -4.10 8.41 15.67
N SER A 163 -5.01 7.44 15.54
CA SER A 163 -5.92 7.05 16.63
C SER A 163 -5.16 6.49 17.83
N LEU A 164 -4.22 5.57 17.57
CA LEU A 164 -3.41 4.92 18.59
C LEU A 164 -2.42 5.89 19.23
N SER A 165 -1.78 6.79 18.44
CA SER A 165 -0.92 7.85 18.98
C SER A 165 -1.69 8.78 19.92
N ARG A 166 -2.91 9.18 19.54
CA ARG A 166 -3.76 10.02 20.41
C ARG A 166 -4.11 9.29 21.69
N ALA A 167 -4.51 8.01 21.62
CA ALA A 167 -4.84 7.22 22.80
C ALA A 167 -3.62 7.01 23.72
N ALA A 168 -2.44 6.78 23.16
CA ALA A 168 -1.20 6.69 23.93
C ALA A 168 -0.93 7.99 24.70
N ALA A 169 -1.06 9.15 24.04
CA ALA A 169 -0.87 10.44 24.70
C ALA A 169 -1.95 10.72 25.76
N SER A 170 -3.23 10.61 25.41
CA SER A 170 -4.33 11.04 26.29
C SER A 170 -4.65 10.06 27.41
N CYS A 171 -4.53 8.76 27.17
CA CYS A 171 -4.94 7.73 28.13
C CYS A 171 -3.77 7.10 28.88
N LYS A 172 -2.56 7.14 28.30
CA LYS A 172 -1.35 6.54 28.91
C LYS A 172 -0.30 7.58 29.29
N GLY A 173 -0.47 8.85 28.93
CA GLY A 173 0.54 9.89 29.17
C GLY A 173 1.85 9.66 28.41
N ALA A 174 1.83 8.83 27.36
CA ALA A 174 3.02 8.47 26.59
C ALA A 174 3.11 9.35 25.34
N PRO A 175 4.02 10.33 25.27
CA PRO A 175 4.20 11.15 24.08
C PRO A 175 4.77 10.29 22.95
N VAL A 176 4.22 10.47 21.76
CA VAL A 176 4.54 9.66 20.57
C VAL A 176 5.24 10.53 19.54
N GLN A 177 6.38 10.07 19.02
CA GLN A 177 7.02 10.77 17.92
C GLN A 177 6.31 10.48 16.58
N GLN A 178 5.48 11.43 16.15
CA GLN A 178 4.53 11.21 15.07
C GLN A 178 5.17 11.18 13.68
N ASP A 179 6.15 12.03 13.40
CA ASP A 179 6.81 12.10 12.08
C ASP A 179 7.43 10.76 11.68
N TYR A 180 8.12 10.10 12.61
CA TYR A 180 8.78 8.82 12.34
C TYR A 180 7.78 7.69 12.11
N LEU A 181 6.66 7.67 12.85
CA LEU A 181 5.58 6.72 12.61
C LEU A 181 4.89 6.95 11.27
N LEU A 182 4.62 8.20 10.91
CA LEU A 182 4.03 8.53 9.62
C LEU A 182 4.96 8.12 8.48
N ALA A 183 6.25 8.43 8.57
CA ALA A 183 7.23 8.03 7.56
C ALA A 183 7.33 6.50 7.43
N ALA A 184 7.49 5.78 8.54
CA ALA A 184 7.56 4.31 8.52
C ALA A 184 6.29 3.70 7.91
N MET A 185 5.12 4.20 8.30
CA MET A 185 3.84 3.67 7.81
C MET A 185 3.56 4.05 6.35
N LEU A 186 3.96 5.23 5.88
CA LEU A 186 3.84 5.61 4.48
C LEU A 186 4.72 4.74 3.57
N LEU A 187 5.86 4.29 4.10
CA LEU A 187 6.89 3.64 3.30
C LEU A 187 6.90 2.12 3.40
N HIS A 188 6.38 1.48 4.45
CA HIS A 188 6.52 0.02 4.63
C HIS A 188 6.11 -0.82 3.40
N ASP A 189 5.07 -0.36 2.68
CA ASP A 189 4.51 -1.03 1.51
C ASP A 189 4.83 -0.33 0.18
N TRP A 190 5.70 0.69 0.15
CA TRP A 190 5.93 1.47 -1.07
C TRP A 190 6.43 0.60 -2.23
N ALA A 191 7.24 -0.41 -1.96
CA ALA A 191 7.79 -1.29 -2.98
C ALA A 191 6.71 -2.15 -3.67
N LYS A 192 5.56 -2.39 -3.02
CA LYS A 192 4.43 -3.09 -3.64
C LYS A 192 3.89 -2.35 -4.86
N LEU A 193 4.05 -1.03 -4.91
CA LEU A 193 3.67 -0.19 -6.07
C LEU A 193 4.36 -0.61 -7.37
N LYS A 194 5.50 -1.31 -7.27
CA LYS A 194 6.25 -1.86 -8.41
C LYS A 194 6.20 -3.37 -8.47
N LEU A 195 6.24 -4.04 -7.32
CA LEU A 195 6.35 -5.50 -7.23
C LEU A 195 5.02 -6.20 -7.47
N LEU A 196 3.89 -5.53 -7.22
CA LEU A 196 2.54 -6.00 -7.56
C LEU A 196 1.99 -5.17 -8.71
N PHE A 197 1.63 -5.79 -9.83
CA PHE A 197 1.06 -5.03 -10.94
C PHE A 197 0.00 -5.78 -11.73
N TRP A 198 -0.85 -4.99 -12.38
CA TRP A 198 -1.97 -5.47 -13.18
C TRP A 198 -1.58 -5.70 -14.63
N HIS A 199 -2.07 -6.80 -15.18
CA HIS A 199 -2.22 -7.00 -16.61
C HIS A 199 -3.59 -6.47 -17.08
N GLU A 200 -3.70 -6.15 -18.38
CA GLU A 200 -4.95 -5.66 -18.98
C GLU A 200 -6.10 -6.67 -18.86
N ASP A 201 -5.78 -7.95 -18.83
CA ASP A 201 -6.72 -9.07 -18.75
C ASP A 201 -7.22 -9.39 -17.32
N HIS A 202 -6.91 -8.52 -16.35
CA HIS A 202 -7.24 -8.64 -14.92
C HIS A 202 -6.36 -9.61 -14.11
N GLU A 203 -5.30 -10.15 -14.71
CA GLU A 203 -4.32 -10.93 -13.98
C GLU A 203 -3.45 -10.01 -13.10
N LEU A 204 -3.28 -10.38 -11.82
CA LEU A 204 -2.30 -9.78 -10.91
C LEU A 204 -1.01 -10.58 -10.94
N ASP A 205 0.10 -9.94 -11.31
CA ASP A 205 1.43 -10.49 -11.07
C ASP A 205 1.86 -10.12 -9.64
N ASP A 206 1.87 -11.12 -8.75
CA ASP A 206 2.22 -11.00 -7.34
C ASP A 206 3.41 -11.86 -6.91
N GLU A 207 4.13 -12.47 -7.86
CA GLU A 207 5.21 -13.43 -7.60
C GLU A 207 6.34 -12.83 -6.75
N LEU A 208 6.66 -11.56 -6.98
CA LEU A 208 7.72 -10.83 -6.28
C LEU A 208 7.18 -10.00 -5.11
N GLY A 209 5.89 -10.10 -4.82
CA GLY A 209 5.21 -9.32 -3.80
C GLY A 209 5.81 -9.50 -2.41
N SER A 210 6.31 -10.68 -2.07
CA SER A 210 6.90 -10.98 -0.75
C SER A 210 8.19 -10.20 -0.47
N ALA A 211 8.91 -9.74 -1.50
CA ALA A 211 10.17 -9.01 -1.35
C ALA A 211 10.00 -7.53 -0.94
N HIS A 212 8.78 -7.00 -0.94
CA HIS A 212 8.52 -5.56 -0.73
C HIS A 212 9.14 -5.01 0.55
N HIS A 213 9.02 -5.72 1.67
CA HIS A 213 9.48 -5.23 2.96
C HIS A 213 11.00 -5.09 3.00
N LEU A 214 11.69 -6.09 2.45
CA LEU A 214 13.15 -6.11 2.34
C LEU A 214 13.64 -4.98 1.44
N VAL A 215 13.01 -4.78 0.29
CA VAL A 215 13.30 -3.66 -0.63
C VAL A 215 13.01 -2.32 0.03
N ALA A 216 11.92 -2.20 0.79
CA ALA A 216 11.55 -0.97 1.46
C ALA A 216 12.58 -0.54 2.51
N LEU A 217 13.06 -1.51 3.30
CA LEU A 217 14.15 -1.30 4.25
C LEU A 217 15.44 -0.90 3.55
N ALA A 218 15.87 -1.67 2.54
CA ALA A 218 17.15 -1.44 1.86
C ALA A 218 17.17 -0.06 1.16
N GLU A 219 16.11 0.33 0.47
CA GLU A 219 15.98 1.67 -0.13
C GLU A 219 16.05 2.77 0.94
N GLY A 220 15.37 2.59 2.08
CA GLY A 220 15.42 3.52 3.19
C GLY A 220 16.83 3.68 3.76
N MET A 221 17.58 2.57 3.87
CA MET A 221 18.96 2.58 4.34
C MET A 221 19.91 3.26 3.35
N VAL A 222 19.79 2.97 2.04
CA VAL A 222 20.58 3.62 0.98
C VAL A 222 20.33 5.14 0.95
N ARG A 223 19.10 5.56 1.23
CA ARG A 223 18.75 6.99 1.34
C ARG A 223 19.21 7.66 2.64
N GLY A 224 19.69 6.89 3.61
CA GLY A 224 20.07 7.41 4.92
C GLY A 224 18.89 7.94 5.73
N LEU A 225 17.72 7.29 5.64
CA LEU A 225 16.61 7.63 6.54
C LEU A 225 17.03 7.49 8.01
N PRO A 226 16.46 8.31 8.93
CA PRO A 226 16.83 8.23 10.34
C PRO A 226 16.67 6.81 10.91
N PRO A 227 17.61 6.31 11.73
CA PRO A 227 17.51 4.99 12.36
C PRO A 227 16.16 4.72 13.04
N PRO A 228 15.50 5.69 13.72
CA PRO A 228 14.15 5.51 14.23
C PRO A 228 13.12 5.09 13.17
N VAL A 229 13.17 5.68 11.97
CA VAL A 229 12.25 5.36 10.87
C VAL A 229 12.50 3.95 10.36
N ILE A 230 13.77 3.56 10.18
CA ILE A 230 14.15 2.21 9.74
C ILE A 230 13.71 1.15 10.76
N LYS A 231 13.92 1.39 12.06
CA LYS A 231 13.48 0.50 13.14
C LYS A 231 11.96 0.33 13.16
N LEU A 232 11.21 1.42 13.05
CA LEU A 232 9.75 1.37 13.01
C LEU A 232 9.25 0.65 11.76
N LEU A 233 9.83 0.97 10.59
CA LEU A 233 9.50 0.31 9.33
C LEU A 233 9.73 -1.19 9.44
N ALA A 234 10.89 -1.62 9.94
CA ALA A 234 11.21 -3.04 10.10
C ALA A 234 10.20 -3.78 11.00
N GLY A 235 9.72 -3.09 12.05
CA GLY A 235 8.76 -3.60 13.01
C GLY A 235 7.32 -3.72 12.51
N VAL A 236 6.94 -3.13 11.37
CA VAL A 236 5.54 -3.06 10.93
C VAL A 236 4.89 -4.45 10.81
N HIS A 237 5.50 -5.40 10.10
CA HIS A 237 4.88 -6.73 9.90
C HIS A 237 5.10 -7.70 11.06
N ASN A 238 6.32 -7.74 11.62
CA ASN A 238 6.68 -8.75 12.61
C ASN A 238 6.46 -8.31 14.05
N GLY A 239 6.51 -7.00 14.31
CA GLY A 239 6.43 -6.41 15.64
C GLY A 239 7.66 -6.71 16.48
N TRP A 240 8.33 -5.67 16.98
CA TRP A 240 9.49 -5.84 17.88
C TRP A 240 9.17 -6.62 19.16
N TRP A 241 7.93 -6.59 19.64
CA TRP A 241 7.51 -7.42 20.79
C TRP A 241 7.02 -8.81 20.41
N ARG A 242 6.71 -9.05 19.13
CA ARG A 242 5.92 -10.21 18.70
C ARG A 242 6.85 -11.24 18.10
N ARG A 243 7.72 -10.79 17.19
CA ARG A 243 8.77 -11.60 16.58
C ARG A 243 10.04 -10.75 16.36
N PRO A 244 10.73 -10.31 17.43
CA PRO A 244 11.94 -9.49 17.31
C PRO A 244 13.02 -10.15 16.45
N GLU A 245 13.17 -11.47 16.50
CA GLU A 245 14.14 -12.23 15.71
C GLU A 245 13.89 -12.02 14.22
N GLY A 246 12.63 -12.14 13.79
CA GLY A 246 12.23 -11.87 12.42
C GLY A 246 12.33 -10.39 12.01
N VAL A 247 12.39 -9.45 12.96
CA VAL A 247 12.68 -8.04 12.64
C VAL A 247 14.18 -7.86 12.41
N VAL A 248 15.02 -8.44 13.27
CA VAL A 248 16.49 -8.43 13.16
C VAL A 248 16.94 -9.09 11.85
N GLU A 249 16.41 -10.27 11.52
CA GLU A 249 16.71 -10.97 10.27
C GLU A 249 16.45 -10.10 9.03
N ASN A 250 15.33 -9.36 9.02
CA ASN A 250 15.00 -8.45 7.92
C ASN A 250 15.91 -7.23 7.86
N LEU A 251 16.29 -6.65 9.01
CA LEU A 251 17.22 -5.53 9.07
C LEU A 251 18.59 -5.92 8.54
N GLU A 252 19.12 -7.06 8.96
CA GLU A 252 20.40 -7.57 8.49
C GLU A 252 20.37 -7.93 7.01
N ALA A 253 19.28 -8.55 6.53
CA ALA A 253 19.10 -8.85 5.12
C ALA A 253 19.06 -7.57 4.28
N ALA A 254 18.32 -6.55 4.71
CA ALA A 254 18.23 -5.26 4.03
C ALA A 254 19.59 -4.55 4.01
N ALA A 255 20.30 -4.56 5.12
CA ALA A 255 21.62 -3.96 5.24
C ALA A 255 22.64 -4.64 4.31
N ARG A 256 22.58 -5.98 4.15
CA ARG A 256 23.38 -6.72 3.16
C ARG A 256 23.06 -6.32 1.73
N LEU A 257 21.79 -6.06 1.39
CA LEU A 257 21.42 -5.56 0.07
C LEU A 257 21.92 -4.12 -0.16
N ALA A 258 21.89 -3.31 0.89
CA ALA A 258 22.30 -1.91 0.84
C ALA A 258 23.82 -1.69 0.98
N GLY A 259 24.61 -2.74 1.22
CA GLY A 259 26.06 -2.60 1.46
C GLY A 259 26.41 -1.88 2.77
N ILE A 260 25.51 -1.94 3.76
CA ILE A 260 25.60 -1.17 5.00
C ILE A 260 25.80 -2.10 6.20
N ASP A 261 26.55 -1.62 7.19
CA ASP A 261 26.68 -2.25 8.51
C ASP A 261 25.50 -1.82 9.41
N ALA A 262 24.58 -2.75 9.69
CA ALA A 262 23.37 -2.48 10.46
C ALA A 262 23.64 -2.09 11.92
N GLU A 263 24.69 -2.64 12.53
CA GLU A 263 25.05 -2.36 13.92
C GLU A 263 25.67 -0.97 14.04
N ARG A 264 26.60 -0.65 13.13
CA ARG A 264 27.26 0.66 13.08
C ARG A 264 26.27 1.80 12.80
N GLN A 265 25.21 1.54 12.02
CA GLN A 265 24.13 2.51 11.78
C GLN A 265 23.09 2.56 12.93
N GLY A 266 23.26 1.73 13.96
CA GLY A 266 22.41 1.71 15.14
C GLY A 266 21.02 1.09 14.90
N TYR A 267 20.80 0.37 13.80
CA TYR A 267 19.50 -0.22 13.47
C TYR A 267 19.10 -1.36 14.41
N LEU A 268 20.08 -2.08 14.96
CA LEU A 268 19.86 -3.24 15.83
C LEU A 268 19.76 -2.88 17.33
N GLN A 269 20.05 -1.64 17.69
CA GLN A 269 20.05 -1.20 19.09
C GLN A 269 18.62 -1.05 19.61
N ALA A 270 18.33 -1.67 20.76
CA ALA A 270 17.05 -1.50 21.42
C ALA A 270 16.89 -0.08 21.97
N ASP A 271 15.74 0.55 21.69
CA ASP A 271 15.38 1.88 22.18
C ASP A 271 13.84 2.06 22.17
N ARG A 272 13.37 3.30 22.31
CA ARG A 272 11.93 3.61 22.29
C ARG A 272 11.23 3.24 20.97
N TYR A 273 11.96 3.16 19.86
CA TYR A 273 11.41 2.84 18.53
C TYR A 273 11.33 1.33 18.28
N THR A 274 11.95 0.53 19.14
CA THR A 274 11.79 -0.92 19.15
C THR A 274 10.80 -1.36 20.24
N ALA A 275 11.18 -1.24 21.52
CA ALA A 275 10.43 -1.75 22.66
C ALA A 275 9.39 -0.76 23.21
N GLY A 276 9.43 0.50 22.76
CA GLY A 276 8.51 1.55 23.22
C GLY A 276 7.18 1.60 22.49
N VAL A 277 6.39 2.63 22.81
CA VAL A 277 5.03 2.80 22.28
C VAL A 277 5.01 3.07 20.78
N GLU A 278 6.04 3.65 20.19
CA GLU A 278 6.13 3.80 18.74
C GLU A 278 6.25 2.45 18.04
N GLY A 279 7.13 1.58 18.52
CA GLY A 279 7.22 0.19 18.04
C GLY A 279 5.87 -0.52 18.19
N TRP A 280 5.15 -0.22 19.28
CA TRP A 280 3.78 -0.69 19.52
C TRP A 280 2.82 -0.29 18.41
N ILE A 281 2.74 1.01 18.18
CA ILE A 281 1.80 1.62 17.26
C ILE A 281 2.11 1.20 15.82
N ALA A 282 3.37 1.12 15.42
CA ALA A 282 3.76 0.74 14.07
C ALA A 282 3.22 -0.64 13.68
N HIS A 283 3.41 -1.64 14.54
CA HIS A 283 2.88 -2.98 14.30
C HIS A 283 1.35 -3.03 14.38
N GLN A 284 0.77 -2.41 15.42
CA GLN A 284 -0.67 -2.51 15.63
C GLN A 284 -1.48 -1.77 14.57
N ALA A 285 -0.98 -0.66 14.04
CA ALA A 285 -1.66 0.06 12.97
C ALA A 285 -1.83 -0.80 11.70
N GLU A 286 -0.82 -1.59 11.34
CA GLU A 286 -0.89 -2.57 10.25
C GLU A 286 -1.79 -3.76 10.62
N ALA A 287 -1.60 -4.33 11.81
CA ALA A 287 -2.34 -5.50 12.25
C ALA A 287 -3.84 -5.24 12.50
N SER A 288 -4.23 -3.98 12.76
CA SER A 288 -5.60 -3.59 13.16
C SER A 288 -6.67 -4.02 12.17
N TRP A 289 -6.35 -4.02 10.88
CA TRP A 289 -7.31 -4.29 9.81
C TRP A 289 -7.04 -5.58 9.05
N TYR A 290 -5.84 -6.14 9.17
CA TYR A 290 -5.37 -7.26 8.35
C TYR A 290 -6.32 -8.46 8.39
N THR A 291 -6.52 -9.05 9.58
CA THR A 291 -7.27 -10.30 9.73
C THR A 291 -8.74 -10.13 9.36
N CYS A 292 -9.35 -9.04 9.83
CA CYS A 292 -10.78 -8.82 9.63
C CYS A 292 -11.09 -8.50 8.15
N THR A 293 -10.29 -7.66 7.49
CA THR A 293 -10.45 -7.35 6.06
C THR A 293 -10.22 -8.58 5.20
N LYS A 294 -9.18 -9.38 5.48
CA LYS A 294 -8.89 -10.60 4.72
C LYS A 294 -10.04 -11.60 4.81
N ASN A 295 -10.55 -11.85 6.01
CA ASN A 295 -11.66 -12.78 6.20
C ASN A 295 -12.94 -12.25 5.53
N ALA A 296 -13.23 -10.95 5.68
CA ALA A 296 -14.37 -10.31 5.06
C ALA A 296 -14.33 -10.40 3.54
N TYR A 297 -13.18 -10.13 2.92
CA TYR A 297 -12.98 -10.30 1.47
C TYR A 297 -13.27 -11.73 1.04
N GLN A 298 -12.67 -12.72 1.72
CA GLN A 298 -12.83 -14.14 1.37
C GLN A 298 -14.27 -14.62 1.49
N GLU A 299 -14.99 -14.17 2.53
CA GLU A 299 -16.40 -14.48 2.74
C GLU A 299 -17.28 -13.86 1.65
N ILE A 300 -17.12 -12.56 1.39
CA ILE A 300 -17.89 -11.83 0.38
C ILE A 300 -17.68 -12.40 -1.03
N MET A 301 -16.45 -12.82 -1.36
CA MET A 301 -16.18 -13.47 -2.66
C MET A 301 -16.94 -14.78 -2.84
N GLY A 302 -17.25 -15.51 -1.76
CA GLY A 302 -18.14 -16.66 -1.78
C GLY A 302 -19.56 -16.27 -2.18
N TYR A 303 -20.10 -15.21 -1.57
CA TYR A 303 -21.44 -14.70 -1.89
C TYR A 303 -21.55 -14.09 -3.28
N ILE A 304 -20.53 -13.38 -3.78
CA ILE A 304 -20.51 -12.86 -5.15
C ILE A 304 -20.62 -14.02 -6.15
N ARG A 305 -19.91 -15.13 -5.92
CA ARG A 305 -20.02 -16.33 -6.76
C ARG A 305 -21.44 -16.90 -6.72
N SER A 306 -22.02 -17.08 -5.53
CA SER A 306 -23.39 -17.59 -5.37
C SER A 306 -24.43 -16.68 -6.04
N TRP A 307 -24.26 -15.36 -5.95
CA TRP A 307 -25.12 -14.37 -6.63
C TRP A 307 -25.10 -14.59 -8.14
N HIS A 308 -23.91 -14.73 -8.73
CA HIS A 308 -23.74 -15.03 -10.17
C HIS A 308 -24.47 -16.31 -10.59
N GLU A 309 -24.30 -17.39 -9.82
CA GLU A 309 -24.92 -18.69 -10.08
C GLU A 309 -26.46 -18.58 -10.03
N LYS A 310 -27.01 -17.96 -8.98
CA LYS A 310 -28.46 -17.78 -8.84
C LYS A 310 -29.05 -16.91 -9.94
N ARG A 311 -28.31 -15.93 -10.45
CA ARG A 311 -28.77 -15.00 -11.51
C ARG A 311 -28.43 -15.45 -12.93
N ALA A 312 -27.76 -16.58 -13.08
CA ALA A 312 -27.25 -17.06 -14.36
C ALA A 312 -26.41 -15.99 -15.10
N LEU A 313 -25.66 -15.18 -14.34
CA LEU A 313 -24.78 -14.15 -14.88
C LEU A 313 -23.40 -14.76 -15.19
N PRO A 314 -22.75 -14.41 -16.32
CA PRO A 314 -21.39 -14.86 -16.61
C PRO A 314 -20.43 -14.43 -15.49
N TYR A 315 -19.74 -15.40 -14.88
CA TYR A 315 -18.83 -15.13 -13.78
C TYR A 315 -17.37 -15.19 -14.23
N THR A 316 -16.74 -14.02 -14.30
CA THR A 316 -15.28 -13.87 -14.40
C THR A 316 -14.76 -13.30 -13.08
N PRO A 317 -14.21 -14.14 -12.17
CA PRO A 317 -13.96 -13.74 -10.78
C PRO A 317 -13.19 -12.44 -10.61
N ALA A 318 -12.11 -12.25 -11.37
CA ALA A 318 -11.26 -11.07 -11.26
C ALA A 318 -11.99 -9.77 -11.67
N ARG A 319 -12.73 -9.80 -12.79
CA ARG A 319 -13.47 -8.63 -13.30
C ARG A 319 -14.55 -8.18 -12.33
N TRP A 320 -15.32 -9.13 -11.83
CA TRP A 320 -16.40 -8.84 -10.89
C TRP A 320 -15.89 -8.44 -9.52
N SER A 321 -14.83 -9.07 -9.02
CA SER A 321 -14.15 -8.62 -7.80
C SER A 321 -13.69 -7.17 -7.93
N HIS A 322 -12.94 -6.84 -8.99
CA HIS A 322 -12.46 -5.48 -9.20
C HIS A 322 -13.60 -4.48 -9.34
N ALA A 323 -14.66 -4.83 -10.07
CA ALA A 323 -15.82 -3.97 -10.21
C ALA A 323 -16.51 -3.72 -8.86
N VAL A 324 -16.87 -4.77 -8.13
CA VAL A 324 -17.54 -4.65 -6.81
C VAL A 324 -16.69 -3.82 -5.84
N PHE A 325 -15.39 -4.15 -5.72
CA PHE A 325 -14.51 -3.47 -4.77
C PHE A 325 -14.06 -2.08 -5.23
N ALA A 326 -14.27 -1.70 -6.49
CA ALA A 326 -14.15 -0.30 -6.91
C ALA A 326 -15.22 0.59 -6.25
N PHE A 327 -16.42 0.05 -6.01
CA PHE A 327 -17.53 0.77 -5.38
C PHE A 327 -17.59 0.56 -3.87
N PHE A 328 -17.44 -0.68 -3.40
CA PHE A 328 -17.80 -1.07 -2.02
C PHE A 328 -16.64 -1.65 -1.21
N ASP A 329 -16.67 -1.40 0.10
CA ASP A 329 -15.76 -2.02 1.04
C ASP A 329 -16.24 -3.40 1.44
N GLU A 330 -15.32 -4.29 1.79
CA GLU A 330 -15.61 -5.58 2.41
C GLU A 330 -16.58 -5.43 3.59
N PHE A 331 -16.36 -4.43 4.46
CA PHE A 331 -17.24 -4.20 5.61
C PHE A 331 -18.59 -3.60 5.24
N ASN A 332 -18.69 -2.85 4.14
CA ASN A 332 -19.98 -2.37 3.67
C ASN A 332 -20.86 -3.55 3.24
N LEU A 333 -20.29 -4.47 2.46
CA LEU A 333 -21.00 -5.66 1.98
C LEU A 333 -21.31 -6.64 3.11
N LEU A 334 -20.38 -6.84 4.05
CA LEU A 334 -20.66 -7.63 5.25
C LEU A 334 -21.77 -7.02 6.11
N SER A 335 -21.87 -5.69 6.18
CA SER A 335 -22.94 -5.05 6.95
C SER A 335 -24.31 -5.30 6.32
N VAL A 336 -24.41 -5.29 4.99
CA VAL A 336 -25.64 -5.66 4.27
C VAL A 336 -25.99 -7.12 4.53
N LEU A 337 -25.01 -8.01 4.42
CA LEU A 337 -25.18 -9.44 4.71
C LEU A 337 -25.64 -9.68 6.16
N ALA A 338 -25.03 -9.01 7.13
CA ALA A 338 -25.37 -9.16 8.54
C ALA A 338 -26.79 -8.64 8.86
N ALA A 339 -27.25 -7.62 8.15
CA ALA A 339 -28.57 -7.01 8.39
C ALA A 339 -29.74 -7.85 7.86
N GLY A 340 -29.57 -8.58 6.77
CA GLY A 340 -30.68 -9.27 6.10
C GLY A 340 -30.33 -10.59 5.42
N GLY A 341 -29.16 -11.14 5.70
CA GLY A 341 -28.67 -12.38 5.12
C GLY A 341 -28.36 -12.27 3.63
N GLU A 342 -28.24 -13.43 2.99
CA GLU A 342 -27.85 -13.57 1.59
C GLU A 342 -28.78 -12.82 0.63
N GLU A 343 -30.09 -12.91 0.83
CA GLU A 343 -31.07 -12.28 -0.08
C GLU A 343 -30.98 -10.74 -0.04
N ALA A 344 -30.67 -10.14 1.12
CA ALA A 344 -30.43 -8.71 1.21
C ALA A 344 -29.16 -8.28 0.46
N LEU A 345 -28.08 -9.06 0.58
CA LEU A 345 -26.86 -8.83 -0.19
C LEU A 345 -27.09 -8.97 -1.69
N PHE A 346 -27.88 -9.96 -2.11
CA PHE A 346 -28.17 -10.16 -3.54
C PHE A 346 -29.05 -9.07 -4.11
N ALA A 347 -30.09 -8.64 -3.38
CA ALA A 347 -30.91 -7.50 -3.78
C ALA A 347 -30.07 -6.22 -3.89
N PHE A 348 -29.13 -6.01 -2.97
CA PHE A 348 -28.19 -4.88 -3.03
C PHE A 348 -27.28 -4.95 -4.28
N LEU A 349 -26.70 -6.11 -4.58
CA LEU A 349 -25.87 -6.29 -5.77
C LEU A 349 -26.66 -6.13 -7.07
N ASP A 350 -27.95 -6.50 -7.07
CA ASP A 350 -28.83 -6.25 -8.22
C ASP A 350 -29.08 -4.77 -8.43
N ASP A 351 -29.44 -4.06 -7.38
CA ASP A 351 -29.69 -2.63 -7.45
C ASP A 351 -28.45 -1.91 -8.01
N TRP A 352 -27.28 -2.25 -7.49
CA TRP A 352 -26.01 -1.76 -8.01
C TRP A 352 -25.78 -2.15 -9.49
N TRP A 353 -25.94 -3.42 -9.83
CA TRP A 353 -25.74 -3.92 -11.20
C TRP A 353 -26.67 -3.23 -12.20
N HIS A 354 -27.94 -3.08 -11.85
CA HIS A 354 -28.95 -2.51 -12.74
C HIS A 354 -28.84 -0.99 -12.85
N ASN A 355 -28.62 -0.28 -11.73
CA ASN A 355 -28.72 1.18 -11.70
C ASN A 355 -27.36 1.90 -11.78
N THR A 356 -26.25 1.20 -11.52
CA THR A 356 -24.90 1.82 -11.55
C THR A 356 -24.06 1.36 -12.73
N LEU A 357 -24.11 0.07 -13.06
CA LEU A 357 -23.37 -0.49 -14.21
C LEU A 357 -24.21 -0.60 -15.48
N GLY A 358 -25.54 -0.60 -15.39
CA GLY A 358 -26.44 -0.78 -16.54
C GLY A 358 -26.77 0.48 -17.35
N GLU A 359 -26.49 1.68 -16.83
CA GLU A 359 -26.90 2.97 -17.42
C GLU A 359 -25.73 3.92 -17.75
N ARG A 360 -24.47 3.45 -17.73
CA ARG A 360 -23.29 4.32 -17.92
C ARG A 360 -22.25 3.82 -18.90
#